data_AF-A0A7Z9KJF7-F1
#
_entry.id   AF-A0A7Z9KJF7-F1
#
_cell.length_a   1.000
_cell.length_b   1.000
_cell.length_c   1.000
_cell.angle_alpha   90.00
_cell.angle_beta   90.00
_cell.angle_gamma   90.00
#
_symmetry.space_group_name_H-M   'P 1'
#
loop_
_entity.id
_entity.type
_entity.pdbx_description
1 polymer ?
#
loop_
_entity_poly.entity_id
_entity_poly.type
_entity_poly.pdbx_seq_one_letter_code
_entity_poly.pdbx_strand_id
1 'polypeptide(L)'
;MAELIPHPFGSLIKRMFTELETEQSIFDFPEKNFFCGLSGKDYSVKFHGKNSSSSLGPASGPQTQMAQNIVLSWLGGSRIMELKTVQILDELEIPRPCIDMQTVGYNVEWSQELRIEQSLHEYVKGAMLIEILQASGKLDLAKNFGDVLYDMSVGYDLAGIQSDKVRRFIESMLDATEVVEHYRKQIPGQFRQFRKLDFQTKLSDTLTLSTFHGCPPEEIEKIIDYLFREHGLNCIIKLNPTLLGKERVHNLLNEIMGYTDVHVPDEA
;
A
#
# COMPACT_ATOMS: atom_id res chain seq x y z
N MET A 1 23.05 7.43 -5.83
CA MET A 1 22.29 6.18 -5.61
C MET A 1 20.94 6.33 -6.30
N ALA A 2 20.31 5.24 -6.74
CA ALA A 2 18.95 5.32 -7.29
C ALA A 2 17.98 5.64 -6.14
N GLU A 3 17.41 6.84 -6.14
CA GLU A 3 16.39 7.26 -5.19
C GLU A 3 15.01 7.11 -5.81
N LEU A 4 14.02 6.77 -5.00
CA LEU A 4 12.64 6.70 -5.44
C LEU A 4 12.07 8.12 -5.51
N ILE A 5 11.69 8.56 -6.71
CA ILE A 5 11.23 9.93 -6.94
C ILE A 5 9.74 9.91 -7.33
N PRO A 6 8.84 10.44 -6.48
CA PRO A 6 7.45 10.74 -6.82
C PRO A 6 7.27 11.43 -8.17
N HIS A 7 6.50 10.82 -9.07
CA HIS A 7 6.16 11.47 -10.34
C HIS A 7 5.08 12.55 -10.13
N PRO A 8 5.15 13.69 -10.87
CA PRO A 8 4.13 14.73 -10.79
C PRO A 8 2.74 14.21 -11.20
N PHE A 9 1.71 14.54 -10.41
CA PHE A 9 0.35 14.02 -10.61
C PHE A 9 -0.22 14.31 -11.99
N GLY A 10 -0.09 15.55 -12.47
CA GLY A 10 -0.55 15.92 -13.81
C GLY A 10 0.15 15.16 -14.94
N SER A 11 1.41 14.77 -14.74
CA SER A 11 2.15 13.92 -15.70
C SER A 11 1.67 12.48 -15.68
N LEU A 12 1.34 11.93 -14.51
CA LEU A 12 0.74 10.59 -14.38
C LEU A 12 -0.60 10.50 -15.12
N ILE A 13 -1.48 11.50 -14.96
CA ILE A 13 -2.77 11.53 -15.67
C ILE A 13 -2.57 11.59 -17.19
N LYS A 14 -1.67 12.46 -17.67
CA LYS A 14 -1.36 12.56 -19.11
C LYS A 14 -0.85 11.23 -19.65
N ARG A 15 0.16 10.66 -19.00
CA ARG A 15 0.77 9.39 -19.38
C ARG A 15 -0.28 8.28 -19.46
N MET A 16 -1.06 8.10 -18.40
CA MET A 16 -2.12 7.10 -18.29
C MET A 16 -3.11 7.13 -19.46
N PHE A 17 -3.63 8.30 -19.82
CA PHE A 17 -4.59 8.39 -20.94
C PHE A 17 -3.93 8.38 -22.32
N THR A 18 -2.73 8.95 -22.47
CA THR A 18 -1.99 8.90 -23.73
C THR A 18 -1.62 7.47 -24.09
N GLU A 19 -1.01 6.71 -23.16
CA GLU A 19 -0.65 5.31 -23.39
C GLU A 19 -1.88 4.45 -23.68
N LEU A 20 -3.00 4.69 -23.00
CA LEU A 20 -4.23 3.95 -23.27
C LEU A 20 -4.74 4.20 -24.70
N GLU A 21 -4.60 5.42 -25.20
CA GLU A 21 -5.05 5.80 -26.55
C GLU A 21 -4.07 5.39 -27.66
N THR A 22 -2.76 5.42 -27.41
CA THR A 22 -1.74 5.19 -28.44
C THR A 22 -1.11 3.81 -28.41
N GLU A 23 -1.11 3.15 -27.26
CA GLU A 23 -0.32 1.92 -27.00
C GLU A 23 -1.15 0.78 -26.39
N GLN A 24 -2.43 1.02 -26.06
CA GLN A 24 -3.30 0.05 -25.37
C GLN A 24 -2.64 -0.46 -24.08
N SER A 25 -2.08 0.47 -23.30
CA SER A 25 -1.41 0.19 -22.04
C SER A 25 -1.64 1.33 -21.04
N ILE A 26 -1.40 1.07 -19.76
CA ILE A 26 -1.31 2.11 -18.73
C ILE A 26 -0.06 1.83 -17.92
N PHE A 27 0.86 2.78 -17.84
CA PHE A 27 2.17 2.66 -17.22
C PHE A 27 2.92 1.40 -17.68
N ASP A 28 2.96 1.20 -19.01
CA ASP A 28 3.53 0.04 -19.68
C ASP A 28 2.83 -1.31 -19.40
N PHE A 29 1.75 -1.33 -18.61
CA PHE A 29 0.96 -2.54 -18.38
C PHE A 29 -0.07 -2.72 -19.50
N PRO A 30 -0.01 -3.82 -20.28
CA PRO A 30 -0.88 -3.99 -21.45
C PRO A 30 -2.36 -4.18 -21.08
N GLU A 31 -3.26 -3.55 -21.84
CA GLU A 31 -4.72 -3.58 -21.64
C GLU A 31 -5.28 -5.01 -21.66
N LYS A 32 -4.73 -5.89 -22.49
CA LYS A 32 -5.09 -7.31 -22.53
C LYS A 32 -4.90 -8.07 -21.19
N ASN A 33 -4.10 -7.51 -20.28
CA ASN A 33 -3.85 -8.07 -18.95
C ASN A 33 -4.70 -7.39 -17.86
N PHE A 34 -5.51 -6.38 -18.22
CA PHE A 34 -6.39 -5.73 -17.26
C PHE A 34 -7.49 -6.69 -16.84
N PHE A 35 -7.76 -6.74 -15.54
CA PHE A 35 -8.88 -7.47 -14.97
C PHE A 35 -9.96 -6.48 -14.52
N CYS A 36 -10.97 -6.33 -15.36
CA CYS A 36 -12.11 -5.43 -15.16
C CYS A 36 -13.35 -6.12 -14.55
N GLY A 37 -13.19 -7.36 -14.08
CA GLY A 37 -14.30 -8.22 -13.62
C GLY A 37 -15.02 -8.90 -14.78
N LEU A 38 -15.73 -10.00 -14.48
CA LEU A 38 -16.52 -10.75 -15.47
C LEU A 38 -18.01 -10.49 -15.26
N SER A 39 -18.72 -10.22 -16.37
CA SER A 39 -20.17 -10.03 -16.34
C SER A 39 -20.87 -11.26 -15.74
N GLY A 40 -21.81 -11.02 -14.81
CA GLY A 40 -22.57 -12.08 -14.13
C GLY A 40 -21.80 -12.84 -13.05
N LYS A 41 -20.58 -12.42 -12.69
CA LYS A 41 -19.82 -12.96 -11.56
C LYS A 41 -19.72 -11.92 -10.44
N ASP A 42 -19.91 -12.39 -9.21
CA ASP A 42 -19.68 -11.60 -8.01
C ASP A 42 -18.47 -12.15 -7.26
N TYR A 43 -17.44 -11.33 -7.14
CA TYR A 43 -16.21 -11.62 -6.41
C TYR A 43 -16.15 -10.85 -5.08
N SER A 44 -17.22 -10.12 -4.76
CA SER A 44 -17.19 -9.19 -3.64
C SER A 44 -17.06 -9.92 -2.30
N VAL A 45 -16.33 -9.28 -1.38
CA VAL A 45 -16.15 -9.75 -0.02
C VAL A 45 -16.38 -8.61 0.96
N LYS A 46 -16.68 -8.98 2.21
CA LYS A 46 -16.68 -8.04 3.32
C LYS A 46 -15.31 -8.02 3.99
N PHE A 47 -14.75 -6.83 4.16
CA PHE A 47 -13.49 -6.59 4.85
C PHE A 47 -13.69 -5.44 5.85
N HIS A 48 -13.54 -5.72 7.15
CA HIS A 48 -13.88 -4.80 8.25
C HIS A 48 -15.25 -4.11 8.10
N GLY A 49 -16.27 -4.88 7.69
CA GLY A 49 -17.64 -4.38 7.50
C GLY A 49 -17.87 -3.60 6.19
N LYS A 50 -16.82 -3.31 5.42
CA LYS A 50 -16.89 -2.64 4.11
C LYS A 50 -16.96 -3.63 2.97
N ASN A 51 -17.48 -3.19 1.84
CA ASN A 51 -17.50 -3.98 0.61
C ASN A 51 -16.18 -3.79 -0.15
N SER A 52 -15.61 -4.87 -0.67
CA SER A 52 -14.56 -4.83 -1.68
C SER A 52 -14.99 -5.68 -2.86
N SER A 53 -14.70 -5.22 -4.08
CA SER A 53 -15.10 -5.91 -5.30
C SER A 53 -14.33 -7.22 -5.57
N SER A 54 -13.25 -7.49 -4.83
CA SER A 54 -12.44 -8.71 -4.92
C SER A 54 -11.72 -8.95 -3.60
N SER A 55 -11.43 -10.20 -3.24
CA SER A 55 -10.61 -10.53 -2.07
C SER A 55 -9.10 -10.39 -2.31
N LEU A 56 -8.70 -9.98 -3.51
CA LEU A 56 -7.28 -9.91 -3.90
C LEU A 56 -6.69 -8.54 -3.60
N GLY A 57 -5.44 -8.54 -3.18
CA GLY A 57 -4.55 -7.41 -3.40
C GLY A 57 -3.19 -7.57 -2.74
N PRO A 58 -2.28 -6.63 -3.04
CA PRO A 58 -0.90 -6.71 -2.61
C PRO A 58 -0.77 -6.48 -1.10
N ALA A 59 0.15 -7.22 -0.49
CA ALA A 59 0.68 -6.90 0.83
C ALA A 59 1.55 -5.63 0.79
N SER A 60 1.81 -5.03 1.95
CA SER A 60 2.78 -3.91 2.09
C SER A 60 4.15 -4.34 1.58
N GLY A 61 4.70 -3.57 0.64
CA GLY A 61 5.99 -3.81 -0.01
C GLY A 61 6.29 -2.78 -1.12
N PRO A 62 7.36 -2.95 -1.90
CA PRO A 62 7.71 -2.02 -2.99
C PRO A 62 6.54 -1.72 -3.94
N GLN A 63 5.67 -2.72 -4.17
CA GLN A 63 4.51 -2.64 -5.06
C GLN A 63 3.39 -1.68 -4.59
N THR A 64 3.35 -1.29 -3.31
CA THR A 64 2.28 -0.42 -2.76
C THR A 64 2.80 0.91 -2.25
N GLN A 65 3.96 1.34 -2.75
CA GLN A 65 4.61 2.60 -2.34
C GLN A 65 4.33 3.76 -3.30
N MET A 66 4.23 3.49 -4.61
CA MET A 66 4.09 4.51 -5.65
C MET A 66 2.68 4.54 -6.24
N ALA A 67 2.19 5.73 -6.61
CA ALA A 67 0.87 5.96 -7.16
C ALA A 67 0.61 5.09 -8.41
N GLN A 68 1.57 5.03 -9.33
CA GLN A 68 1.44 4.18 -10.53
C GLN A 68 1.35 2.70 -10.17
N ASN A 69 2.10 2.21 -9.18
CA ASN A 69 2.07 0.80 -8.79
C ASN A 69 0.74 0.41 -8.12
N ILE A 70 0.12 1.34 -7.37
CA ILE A 70 -1.23 1.19 -6.82
C ILE A 70 -2.26 1.06 -7.94
N VAL A 71 -2.18 1.93 -8.96
CA VAL A 71 -3.03 1.85 -10.17
C VAL A 71 -2.83 0.53 -10.90
N LEU A 72 -1.58 0.10 -11.11
CA LEU A 72 -1.27 -1.17 -11.76
C LEU A 72 -1.81 -2.38 -10.98
N SER A 73 -1.74 -2.35 -9.65
CA SER A 73 -2.34 -3.38 -8.80
C SER A 73 -3.85 -3.45 -8.99
N TRP A 74 -4.51 -2.29 -9.12
CA TRP A 74 -5.96 -2.20 -9.36
C TRP A 74 -6.33 -2.72 -10.76
N LEU A 75 -5.57 -2.34 -11.78
CA LEU A 75 -5.73 -2.84 -13.15
C LEU A 75 -5.51 -4.36 -13.22
N GLY A 76 -4.62 -4.92 -12.39
CA GLY A 76 -4.44 -6.37 -12.24
C GLY A 76 -5.57 -7.09 -11.50
N GLY A 77 -6.59 -6.38 -11.01
CA GLY A 77 -7.77 -6.95 -10.35
C GLY A 77 -7.77 -6.87 -8.82
N SER A 78 -6.78 -6.20 -8.22
CA SER A 78 -6.72 -6.02 -6.76
C SER A 78 -7.74 -5.00 -6.27
N ARG A 79 -8.39 -5.28 -5.13
CA ARG A 79 -9.41 -4.42 -4.50
C ARG A 79 -9.26 -4.27 -2.99
N ILE A 80 -8.30 -4.94 -2.35
CA ILE A 80 -7.90 -4.70 -0.95
C ILE A 80 -6.38 -4.52 -0.94
N MET A 81 -5.88 -3.30 -0.75
CA MET A 81 -4.46 -3.00 -0.89
C MET A 81 -3.85 -2.57 0.43
N GLU A 82 -2.92 -3.38 0.96
CA GLU A 82 -2.08 -3.00 2.11
C GLU A 82 -0.99 -2.04 1.60
N LEU A 83 -1.12 -0.76 1.96
CA LEU A 83 -0.18 0.28 1.56
C LEU A 83 1.18 0.07 2.24
N LYS A 84 2.25 0.52 1.59
CA LYS A 84 3.61 0.39 2.12
C LYS A 84 3.67 0.97 3.54
N THR A 85 4.32 0.24 4.44
CA THR A 85 4.38 0.60 5.86
C THR A 85 5.14 1.92 6.05
N VAL A 86 4.63 2.78 6.93
CA VAL A 86 5.37 3.95 7.40
C VAL A 86 5.84 3.78 8.85
N GLN A 87 6.95 4.42 9.19
CA GLN A 87 7.57 4.39 10.50
C GLN A 87 8.28 5.72 10.79
N ILE A 88 8.57 5.99 12.07
CA ILE A 88 9.21 7.24 12.48
C ILE A 88 10.59 7.46 11.81
N LEU A 89 11.33 6.38 11.55
CA LEU A 89 12.60 6.41 10.82
C LEU A 89 12.36 6.35 9.31
N ASP A 90 12.22 7.52 8.67
CA ASP A 90 11.93 7.64 7.24
C ASP A 90 13.06 8.29 6.41
N GLU A 91 14.24 8.44 7.00
CA GLU A 91 15.48 8.83 6.32
C GLU A 91 16.49 7.69 6.48
N LEU A 92 16.30 6.63 5.69
CA LEU A 92 17.09 5.40 5.76
C LEU A 92 18.14 5.35 4.65
N GLU A 93 19.38 5.03 5.02
CA GLU A 93 20.41 4.63 4.07
C GLU A 93 20.32 3.12 3.82
N ILE A 94 19.75 2.74 2.67
CA ILE A 94 19.53 1.33 2.31
C ILE A 94 20.60 0.91 1.30
N PRO A 95 21.37 -0.17 1.56
CA PRO A 95 22.32 -0.70 0.59
C PRO A 95 21.59 -1.20 -0.66
N ARG A 96 22.12 -0.86 -1.85
CA ARG A 96 21.52 -1.23 -3.15
C ARG A 96 22.48 -2.09 -3.99
N PRO A 97 22.01 -3.15 -4.67
CA PRO A 97 20.62 -3.65 -4.73
C PRO A 97 20.14 -4.18 -3.37
N CYS A 98 18.91 -3.80 -2.97
CA CYS A 98 18.34 -4.15 -1.67
C CYS A 98 17.46 -5.40 -1.71
N ILE A 99 17.15 -5.89 -2.91
CA ILE A 99 16.38 -7.11 -3.17
C ILE A 99 17.11 -7.90 -4.25
N ASP A 100 17.41 -9.16 -3.95
CA ASP A 100 17.96 -10.13 -4.88
C ASP A 100 16.93 -11.25 -5.09
N MET A 101 16.33 -11.26 -6.29
CA MET A 101 15.30 -12.24 -6.68
C MET A 101 15.86 -13.36 -7.57
N GLN A 102 17.17 -13.63 -7.53
CA GLN A 102 17.78 -14.69 -8.36
C GLN A 102 17.29 -16.10 -7.99
N THR A 103 16.93 -16.34 -6.73
CA THR A 103 16.50 -17.65 -6.23
C THR A 103 15.25 -17.56 -5.35
N VAL A 104 15.38 -17.75 -4.04
CA VAL A 104 14.27 -17.71 -3.06
C VAL A 104 13.87 -16.29 -2.66
N GLY A 105 14.62 -15.28 -3.11
CA GLY A 105 14.45 -13.89 -2.72
C GLY A 105 15.20 -13.58 -1.42
N TYR A 106 16.21 -12.73 -1.47
CA TYR A 106 16.85 -12.14 -0.29
C TYR A 106 16.69 -10.63 -0.33
N ASN A 107 16.44 -10.02 0.82
CA ASN A 107 16.36 -8.56 0.90
C ASN A 107 17.07 -8.03 2.15
N VAL A 108 17.63 -6.85 1.99
CA VAL A 108 18.07 -5.93 3.05
C VAL A 108 17.21 -4.66 3.01
N GLU A 109 16.09 -4.73 2.30
CA GLU A 109 15.08 -3.69 2.20
C GLU A 109 14.45 -3.40 3.56
N TRP A 110 14.11 -2.14 3.78
CA TRP A 110 13.37 -1.69 4.94
C TRP A 110 11.89 -1.44 4.61
N SER A 111 11.07 -1.34 5.64
CA SER A 111 9.63 -1.14 5.52
C SER A 111 9.25 0.17 4.83
N GLN A 112 10.17 1.13 4.64
CA GLN A 112 9.89 2.44 4.06
C GLN A 112 11.09 2.99 3.26
N GLU A 113 10.87 3.47 2.03
CA GLU A 113 11.88 4.23 1.25
C GLU A 113 11.50 5.69 1.03
N LEU A 114 10.20 5.99 0.92
CA LEU A 114 9.70 7.36 0.83
C LEU A 114 9.54 7.97 2.22
N ARG A 115 9.72 9.28 2.34
CA ARG A 115 9.34 10.01 3.56
C ARG A 115 7.85 9.84 3.85
N ILE A 116 7.44 9.92 5.12
CA ILE A 116 6.04 9.71 5.53
C ILE A 116 5.07 10.60 4.73
N GLU A 117 5.43 11.88 4.55
CA GLU A 117 4.64 12.83 3.77
C GLU A 117 4.57 12.43 2.28
N GLN A 118 5.68 11.99 1.70
CA GLN A 118 5.69 11.53 0.31
C GLN A 118 4.80 10.29 0.12
N SER A 119 4.82 9.36 1.08
CA SER A 119 3.95 8.18 1.10
C SER A 119 2.47 8.57 1.07
N LEU A 120 2.03 9.46 1.98
CA LEU A 120 0.65 9.97 1.99
C LEU A 120 0.25 10.53 0.62
N HIS A 121 1.12 11.35 0.02
CA HIS A 121 0.88 11.95 -1.28
C HIS A 121 0.80 10.90 -2.40
N GLU A 122 1.65 9.86 -2.42
CA GLU A 122 1.55 8.76 -3.39
C GLU A 122 0.24 7.98 -3.24
N TYR A 123 -0.21 7.73 -2.01
CA TYR A 123 -1.45 6.99 -1.75
C TYR A 123 -2.68 7.76 -2.23
N VAL A 124 -2.75 9.05 -1.91
CA VAL A 124 -3.83 9.92 -2.40
C VAL A 124 -3.81 10.03 -3.92
N LYS A 125 -2.63 10.20 -4.53
CA LYS A 125 -2.51 10.21 -6.00
C LYS A 125 -2.99 8.89 -6.62
N GLY A 126 -2.59 7.75 -6.07
CA GLY A 126 -3.01 6.43 -6.56
C GLY A 126 -4.53 6.25 -6.52
N ALA A 127 -5.16 6.63 -5.40
CA ALA A 127 -6.61 6.59 -5.26
C ALA A 127 -7.33 7.52 -6.25
N MET A 128 -6.89 8.78 -6.34
CA MET A 128 -7.48 9.73 -7.30
C MET A 128 -7.32 9.28 -8.76
N LEU A 129 -6.19 8.65 -9.13
CA LEU A 129 -5.99 8.10 -10.48
C LEU A 129 -6.97 6.96 -10.78
N ILE A 130 -7.24 6.08 -9.80
CA ILE A 130 -8.23 5.00 -9.93
C ILE A 130 -9.63 5.59 -10.13
N GLU A 131 -10.04 6.56 -9.31
CA GLU A 131 -11.35 7.21 -9.44
C GLU A 131 -11.50 7.95 -10.79
N ILE A 132 -10.42 8.58 -11.28
CA ILE A 132 -10.39 9.19 -12.61
C ILE A 132 -10.60 8.12 -13.71
N LEU A 133 -9.92 6.98 -13.62
CA LEU A 133 -10.08 5.89 -14.59
C LEU A 133 -11.50 5.33 -14.58
N GLN A 134 -12.07 5.09 -13.40
CA GLN A 134 -13.45 4.63 -13.25
C GLN A 134 -14.44 5.61 -13.87
N ALA A 135 -14.30 6.91 -13.58
CA ALA A 135 -15.17 7.94 -14.12
C ALA A 135 -14.97 8.21 -15.61
N SER A 136 -13.82 7.83 -16.18
CA SER A 136 -13.51 8.10 -17.59
C SER A 136 -14.37 7.30 -18.57
N GLY A 137 -14.90 6.15 -18.15
CA GLY A 137 -15.63 5.22 -19.02
C GLY A 137 -14.76 4.59 -20.12
N LYS A 138 -13.43 4.70 -20.03
CA LYS A 138 -12.49 4.14 -21.01
C LYS A 138 -12.19 2.66 -20.78
N LEU A 139 -12.57 2.12 -19.62
CA LEU A 139 -12.40 0.72 -19.25
C LEU A 139 -13.77 0.02 -19.22
N ASP A 140 -13.83 -1.20 -19.75
CA ASP A 140 -15.02 -2.07 -19.68
C ASP A 140 -15.19 -2.67 -18.27
N LEU A 141 -15.24 -1.82 -17.25
CA LEU A 141 -15.37 -2.21 -15.85
C LEU A 141 -16.77 -2.78 -15.58
N ALA A 142 -16.83 -4.01 -15.08
CA ALA A 142 -18.08 -4.60 -14.64
C ALA A 142 -18.70 -3.76 -13.51
N LYS A 143 -20.04 -3.61 -13.52
CA LYS A 143 -20.76 -2.71 -12.61
C LYS A 143 -20.49 -2.95 -11.13
N ASN A 144 -20.20 -4.19 -10.74
CA ASN A 144 -19.91 -4.61 -9.37
C ASN A 144 -18.40 -4.71 -9.05
N PHE A 145 -17.53 -4.23 -9.94
CA PHE A 145 -16.08 -4.42 -9.83
C PHE A 145 -15.28 -3.13 -9.58
N GLY A 146 -15.94 -2.09 -9.05
CA GLY A 146 -15.34 -0.79 -8.77
C GLY A 146 -14.84 -0.58 -7.33
N ASP A 147 -15.40 -1.24 -6.34
CA ASP A 147 -15.13 -0.95 -4.93
C ASP A 147 -13.70 -1.39 -4.54
N VAL A 148 -12.86 -0.43 -4.18
CA VAL A 148 -11.48 -0.66 -3.71
C VAL A 148 -11.34 -0.17 -2.27
N LEU A 149 -10.61 -0.92 -1.47
CA LEU A 149 -10.25 -0.58 -0.10
C LEU A 149 -8.73 -0.45 0.00
N TYR A 150 -8.30 0.60 0.68
CA TYR A 150 -6.91 0.80 1.07
C TYR A 150 -6.79 0.50 2.55
N ASP A 151 -5.75 -0.23 2.91
CA ASP A 151 -5.40 -0.54 4.28
C ASP A 151 -4.06 0.13 4.58
N MET A 152 -4.06 1.08 5.53
CA MET A 152 -2.82 1.79 5.87
C MET A 152 -1.92 0.86 6.69
N SER A 153 -0.60 1.04 6.64
CA SER A 153 0.29 0.26 7.49
C SER A 153 1.27 1.16 8.23
N VAL A 154 1.41 0.90 9.54
CA VAL A 154 2.41 1.53 10.41
C VAL A 154 3.22 0.45 11.11
N GLY A 155 4.45 0.77 11.48
CA GLY A 155 5.32 -0.12 12.22
C GLY A 155 6.23 0.64 13.18
N TYR A 156 7.32 -0.02 13.59
CA TYR A 156 8.24 0.40 14.66
C TYR A 156 7.64 0.15 16.07
N ASP A 157 7.92 1.00 17.05
CA ASP A 157 7.45 0.88 18.44
C ASP A 157 6.27 1.83 18.75
N LEU A 158 5.66 1.69 19.94
CA LEU A 158 4.56 2.54 20.37
C LEU A 158 4.96 4.01 20.42
N ALA A 159 6.16 4.32 20.92
CA ALA A 159 6.64 5.69 21.04
C ALA A 159 6.75 6.38 19.66
N GLY A 160 7.24 5.66 18.65
CA GLY A 160 7.31 6.09 17.27
C GLY A 160 5.93 6.28 16.65
N ILE A 161 4.99 5.36 16.92
CA ILE A 161 3.60 5.47 16.44
C ILE A 161 2.86 6.63 17.11
N GLN A 162 3.16 6.94 18.38
CA GLN A 162 2.62 8.08 19.11
C GLN A 162 3.24 9.42 18.71
N SER A 163 4.33 9.41 17.94
CA SER A 163 4.96 10.64 17.48
C SER A 163 4.00 11.50 16.67
N ASP A 164 4.19 12.82 16.73
CA ASP A 164 3.39 13.77 15.94
C ASP A 164 3.41 13.46 14.43
N LYS A 165 4.54 12.96 13.93
CA LYS A 165 4.73 12.67 12.51
C LYS A 165 3.87 11.49 12.05
N VAL A 166 3.89 10.38 12.79
CA VAL A 166 3.07 9.19 12.46
C VAL A 166 1.60 9.44 12.77
N ARG A 167 1.30 10.13 13.88
CA ARG A 167 -0.07 10.52 14.22
C ARG A 167 -0.73 11.36 13.12
N ARG A 168 -0.05 12.41 12.64
CA ARG A 168 -0.56 13.25 11.53
C ARG A 168 -0.78 12.46 10.26
N PHE A 169 0.07 11.47 9.97
CA PHE A 169 -0.15 10.57 8.84
C PHE A 169 -1.45 9.77 9.01
N ILE A 170 -1.68 9.15 10.17
CA ILE A 170 -2.91 8.39 10.46
C ILE A 170 -4.15 9.30 10.32
N GLU A 171 -4.11 10.48 10.94
CA GLU A 171 -5.19 11.48 10.85
C GLU A 171 -5.45 11.90 9.40
N SER A 172 -4.38 12.08 8.59
CA SER A 172 -4.49 12.42 7.17
C SER A 172 -4.98 11.26 6.29
N MET A 173 -4.77 10.01 6.70
CA MET A 173 -5.37 8.84 6.03
C MET A 173 -6.87 8.71 6.34
N LEU A 174 -7.29 9.17 7.53
CA LEU A 174 -8.71 9.27 7.92
C LEU A 174 -9.41 10.45 7.26
N ASP A 175 -8.69 11.54 6.99
CA ASP A 175 -9.17 12.70 6.22
C ASP A 175 -8.04 13.33 5.38
N ALA A 176 -7.99 12.94 4.11
CA ALA A 176 -7.03 13.42 3.12
C ALA A 176 -7.54 14.64 2.32
N THR A 177 -8.60 15.33 2.78
CA THR A 177 -9.24 16.42 2.03
C THR A 177 -8.24 17.46 1.51
N GLU A 178 -7.29 17.89 2.35
CA GLU A 178 -6.29 18.88 1.94
C GLU A 178 -5.41 18.38 0.79
N VAL A 179 -4.93 17.13 0.86
CA VAL A 179 -4.06 16.52 -0.14
C VAL A 179 -4.83 16.27 -1.45
N VAL A 180 -6.09 15.83 -1.35
CA VAL A 180 -7.00 15.67 -2.49
C VAL A 180 -7.21 17.02 -3.19
N GLU A 181 -7.52 18.08 -2.46
CA GLU A 181 -7.74 19.42 -3.04
C GLU A 181 -6.44 20.03 -3.62
N HIS A 182 -5.29 19.72 -3.03
CA HIS A 182 -3.99 20.06 -3.59
C HIS A 182 -3.81 19.43 -4.98
N TYR A 183 -4.09 18.14 -5.13
CA TYR A 183 -3.93 17.43 -6.40
C TYR A 183 -5.06 17.68 -7.41
N ARG A 184 -6.29 17.96 -6.95
CA ARG A 184 -7.41 18.36 -7.80
C ARG A 184 -7.05 19.57 -8.67
N LYS A 185 -6.34 20.55 -8.08
CA LYS A 185 -5.87 21.76 -8.79
C LYS A 185 -4.82 21.44 -9.86
N GLN A 186 -4.11 20.33 -9.73
CA GLN A 186 -3.06 19.89 -10.67
C GLN A 186 -3.59 19.05 -11.83
N ILE A 187 -4.87 18.66 -11.82
CA ILE A 187 -5.49 17.94 -12.95
C ILE A 187 -5.34 18.80 -14.22
N PRO A 188 -4.68 18.31 -15.29
CA PRO A 188 -4.42 19.09 -16.50
C PRO A 188 -5.70 19.63 -17.17
N GLY A 189 -5.61 20.76 -17.87
CA GLY A 189 -6.78 21.43 -18.47
C GLY A 189 -7.58 20.58 -19.46
N GLN A 190 -6.92 19.65 -20.17
CA GLN A 190 -7.56 18.69 -21.06
C GLN A 190 -8.45 17.66 -20.33
N PHE A 191 -8.22 17.49 -19.02
CA PHE A 191 -8.93 16.57 -18.14
C PHE A 191 -9.75 17.31 -17.07
N ARG A 192 -10.02 18.61 -17.26
CA ARG A 192 -10.68 19.47 -16.27
C ARG A 192 -12.04 18.97 -15.79
N GLN A 193 -12.72 18.13 -16.59
CA GLN A 193 -13.99 17.50 -16.20
C GLN A 193 -13.85 16.67 -14.93
N PHE A 194 -12.70 16.02 -14.71
CA PHE A 194 -12.47 15.20 -13.52
C PHE A 194 -12.24 16.02 -12.26
N ARG A 195 -12.01 17.34 -12.37
CA ARG A 195 -11.96 18.23 -11.19
C ARG A 195 -13.30 18.34 -10.46
N LYS A 196 -14.40 17.84 -11.05
CA LYS A 196 -15.72 17.82 -10.42
C LYS A 196 -16.05 16.50 -9.71
N LEU A 197 -15.15 15.51 -9.77
CA LEU A 197 -15.37 14.23 -9.08
C LEU A 197 -15.43 14.44 -7.57
N ASP A 198 -16.32 13.71 -6.91
CA ASP A 198 -16.40 13.66 -5.46
C ASP A 198 -15.37 12.64 -4.95
N PHE A 199 -14.09 13.01 -5.02
CA PHE A 199 -12.97 12.14 -4.65
C PHE A 199 -13.10 11.67 -3.20
N GLN A 200 -12.77 10.40 -2.95
CA GLN A 200 -12.73 9.86 -1.61
C GLN A 200 -11.65 10.58 -0.79
N THR A 201 -12.08 11.26 0.28
CA THR A 201 -11.15 11.95 1.20
C THR A 201 -10.77 11.09 2.40
N LYS A 202 -11.68 10.24 2.89
CA LYS A 202 -11.35 9.22 3.89
C LYS A 202 -10.69 8.03 3.21
N LEU A 203 -9.37 8.03 3.10
CA LEU A 203 -8.65 7.02 2.31
C LEU A 203 -8.62 5.65 3.01
N SER A 204 -8.35 5.62 4.31
CA SER A 204 -8.34 4.38 5.10
C SER A 204 -8.78 4.60 6.55
N ASP A 205 -9.55 3.65 7.09
CA ASP A 205 -9.85 3.46 8.52
C ASP A 205 -9.58 2.03 9.00
N THR A 206 -8.88 1.26 8.17
CA THR A 206 -8.29 -0.02 8.53
C THR A 206 -6.78 0.17 8.59
N LEU A 207 -6.11 -0.57 9.47
CA LEU A 207 -4.68 -0.48 9.64
C LEU A 207 -4.05 -1.86 9.88
N THR A 208 -3.03 -2.20 9.10
CA THR A 208 -2.14 -3.34 9.37
C THR A 208 -0.91 -2.88 10.15
N LEU A 209 -0.80 -3.34 11.40
CA LEU A 209 0.38 -3.15 12.23
C LEU A 209 1.47 -4.12 11.75
N SER A 210 2.53 -3.56 11.19
CA SER A 210 3.72 -4.31 10.78
C SER A 210 4.68 -4.43 11.95
N THR A 211 4.70 -5.60 12.61
CA THR A 211 5.60 -5.84 13.73
C THR A 211 7.04 -6.01 13.24
N PHE A 212 7.97 -5.20 13.73
CA PHE A 212 9.39 -5.38 13.44
C PHE A 212 9.95 -6.65 14.11
N HIS A 213 11.12 -7.12 13.67
CA HIS A 213 11.77 -8.30 14.23
C HIS A 213 12.02 -8.13 15.74
N GLY A 214 11.64 -9.13 16.54
CA GLY A 214 11.82 -9.08 18.00
C GLY A 214 10.88 -8.14 18.75
N CYS A 215 9.84 -7.58 18.12
CA CYS A 215 8.86 -6.74 18.82
C CYS A 215 8.13 -7.56 19.91
N PRO A 216 8.24 -7.20 21.20
CA PRO A 216 7.66 -7.99 22.28
C PRO A 216 6.13 -8.07 22.19
N PRO A 217 5.50 -9.21 22.56
CA PRO A 217 4.04 -9.34 22.55
C PRO A 217 3.31 -8.23 23.31
N GLU A 218 3.81 -7.83 24.48
CA GLU A 218 3.22 -6.73 25.28
C GLU A 218 3.29 -5.37 24.58
N GLU A 219 4.29 -5.14 23.73
CA GLU A 219 4.41 -3.91 22.93
C GLU A 219 3.37 -3.91 21.81
N ILE A 220 3.19 -5.04 21.13
CA ILE A 220 2.15 -5.23 20.11
C ILE A 220 0.76 -4.96 20.70
N GLU A 221 0.46 -5.51 21.87
CA GLU A 221 -0.82 -5.28 22.56
C GLU A 221 -1.06 -3.80 22.87
N LYS A 222 -0.04 -3.10 23.40
CA LYS A 222 -0.15 -1.66 23.70
C LYS A 222 -0.37 -0.82 22.45
N ILE A 223 0.31 -1.14 21.34
CA ILE A 223 0.13 -0.45 20.07
C ILE A 223 -1.30 -0.62 19.58
N ILE A 224 -1.83 -1.84 19.59
CA ILE A 224 -3.20 -2.10 19.13
C ILE A 224 -4.24 -1.44 20.03
N ASP A 225 -4.06 -1.47 21.36
CA ASP A 225 -4.96 -0.78 22.29
C ASP A 225 -4.98 0.74 22.02
N TYR A 226 -3.80 1.34 21.79
CA TYR A 226 -3.68 2.76 21.42
C TYR A 226 -4.40 3.07 20.09
N LEU A 227 -4.11 2.31 19.03
CA LEU A 227 -4.71 2.53 17.70
C LEU A 227 -6.24 2.35 17.71
N PHE A 228 -6.72 1.37 18.48
CA PHE A 228 -8.15 1.12 18.61
C PHE A 228 -8.85 2.22 19.42
N ARG A 229 -8.30 2.60 20.58
CA ARG A 229 -8.95 3.57 21.49
C ARG A 229 -8.85 5.01 21.01
N GLU A 230 -7.68 5.42 20.54
CA GLU A 230 -7.42 6.82 20.21
C GLU A 230 -7.83 7.16 18.77
N HIS A 231 -7.71 6.21 17.84
CA HIS A 231 -7.99 6.45 16.41
C HIS A 231 -9.25 5.72 15.89
N GLY A 232 -9.84 4.81 16.67
CA GLY A 232 -11.05 4.07 16.26
C GLY A 232 -10.83 3.19 15.03
N LEU A 233 -9.60 2.73 14.81
CA LEU A 233 -9.22 1.97 13.61
C LEU A 233 -9.57 0.49 13.75
N ASN A 234 -9.90 -0.13 12.62
CA ASN A 234 -9.94 -1.58 12.53
C ASN A 234 -8.53 -2.11 12.29
N CYS A 235 -7.97 -2.86 13.23
CA CYS A 235 -6.57 -3.27 13.15
C CYS A 235 -6.38 -4.74 12.77
N ILE A 236 -5.36 -5.00 11.95
CA ILE A 236 -4.78 -6.31 11.67
C ILE A 236 -3.36 -6.33 12.23
N ILE A 237 -2.94 -7.44 12.83
CA ILE A 237 -1.56 -7.62 13.28
C ILE A 237 -0.84 -8.52 12.28
N LYS A 238 0.19 -8.01 11.63
CA LYS A 238 1.08 -8.77 10.75
C LYS A 238 2.25 -9.28 11.57
N LEU A 239 2.12 -10.51 12.07
CA LEU A 239 3.08 -11.14 12.98
C LEU A 239 4.39 -11.50 12.26
N ASN A 240 5.51 -11.20 12.91
CA ASN A 240 6.81 -11.67 12.48
C ASN A 240 6.96 -13.18 12.76
N PRO A 241 7.43 -14.00 11.79
CA PRO A 241 7.67 -15.42 12.03
C PRO A 241 8.65 -15.72 13.18
N THR A 242 9.53 -14.77 13.54
CA THR A 242 10.48 -14.97 14.65
C THR A 242 9.81 -15.05 16.02
N LEU A 243 8.56 -14.59 16.15
CA LEU A 243 7.76 -14.73 17.37
C LEU A 243 7.47 -16.19 17.78
N LEU A 244 7.75 -17.16 16.90
CA LEU A 244 7.72 -18.59 17.25
C LEU A 244 8.83 -18.99 18.25
N GLY A 245 9.81 -18.13 18.46
CA GLY A 245 10.96 -18.38 19.31
C GLY A 245 12.09 -19.14 18.60
N LYS A 246 13.32 -18.88 19.06
CA LYS A 246 14.57 -19.38 18.48
C LYS A 246 14.53 -20.87 18.11
N GLU A 247 14.18 -21.73 19.08
CA GLU A 247 14.19 -23.19 18.89
C GLU A 247 13.28 -23.61 17.73
N ARG A 248 12.06 -23.06 17.67
CA ARG A 248 11.11 -23.41 16.63
C ARG A 248 11.54 -22.88 15.27
N VAL A 249 12.05 -21.65 15.22
CA VAL A 249 12.54 -21.02 13.99
C VAL A 249 13.75 -21.79 13.43
N HIS A 250 14.72 -22.13 14.27
CA HIS A 250 15.91 -22.91 13.88
C HIS A 250 15.52 -24.30 13.36
N ASN A 251 14.66 -25.02 14.07
CA ASN A 251 14.16 -26.32 13.62
C ASN A 251 13.45 -26.22 12.24
N LEU A 252 12.64 -25.18 12.02
CA LEU A 252 11.96 -24.98 10.74
C LEU A 252 12.97 -24.69 9.61
N LEU A 253 13.86 -23.72 9.80
CA LEU A 253 14.78 -23.29 8.75
C LEU A 253 15.88 -24.31 8.48
N ASN A 254 16.55 -24.81 9.53
CA ASN A 254 17.73 -25.65 9.36
C ASN A 254 17.36 -27.13 9.18
N GLU A 255 16.47 -27.68 10.01
CA GLU A 255 16.18 -29.14 10.00
C GLU A 255 15.11 -29.53 8.99
N ILE A 256 14.02 -28.75 8.90
CA ILE A 256 12.90 -29.07 8.00
C ILE A 256 13.15 -28.56 6.58
N MET A 257 13.54 -27.29 6.44
CA MET A 257 13.74 -26.66 5.12
C MET A 257 15.16 -26.84 4.58
N GLY A 258 16.13 -27.22 5.42
CA GLY A 258 17.50 -27.51 4.99
C GLY A 258 18.38 -26.28 4.74
N TYR A 259 17.99 -25.10 5.21
CA TYR A 259 18.80 -23.88 5.09
C TYR A 259 19.92 -23.88 6.14
N THR A 260 21.08 -24.46 5.82
CA THR A 260 22.24 -24.50 6.74
C THR A 260 22.96 -23.16 6.87
N ASP A 261 22.78 -22.28 5.88
CA ASP A 261 23.57 -21.05 5.73
C ASP A 261 22.86 -19.82 6.31
N VAL A 262 21.60 -19.99 6.75
CA VAL A 262 20.79 -18.92 7.34
C VAL A 262 20.98 -18.92 8.86
N HIS A 263 21.54 -17.83 9.37
CA HIS A 263 21.68 -17.59 10.80
C HIS A 263 20.55 -16.70 11.31
N VAL A 264 19.78 -17.20 12.27
CA VAL A 264 18.77 -16.39 12.99
C VAL A 264 19.37 -15.97 14.34
N PRO A 265 19.56 -14.64 14.58
CA PRO A 265 20.08 -14.12 15.83
C PRO A 265 19.23 -14.51 17.05
N ASP A 266 19.86 -14.56 18.22
CA ASP A 266 19.21 -14.95 19.48
C ASP A 266 18.19 -13.93 19.99
N GLU A 267 18.30 -12.69 19.53
CA GLU A 267 17.45 -11.54 19.91
C GLU A 267 16.21 -11.37 18.99
N ALA A 268 16.04 -12.26 18.00
CA ALA A 268 15.01 -12.16 16.95
C ALA A 268 13.62 -12.64 17.38
#